data_AF-A0A956NW61-F1
#
_entry.id   AF-A0A956NW61-F1
#
_cell.length_a   1.000
_cell.length_b   1.000
_cell.length_c   1.000
_cell.angle_alpha   90.00
_cell.angle_beta   90.00
_cell.angle_gamma   90.00
#
_symmetry.space_group_name_H-M   'P 1'
#
loop_
_entity.id
_entity.type
_entity.pdbx_description
1 polymer ?
#
loop_
_entity_poly.entity_id
_entity_poly.type
_entity_poly.pdbx_seq_one_letter_code
_entity_poly.pdbx_strand_id
1 'polypeptide(L)'
;MLSPLRVTSIFARPRETGLHALIIKNYECIHALIGSDCSRIGDYYDKYASHSIFDQYSSEEMGIDICLYHKVIYCTDCDNPATNQTCTRNWNWWSKTL
;
A
#
# COMPACT_ATOMS: atom_id res chain seq x y z
N MET A 1 -10.69 -2.32 19.00
CA MET A 1 -11.29 -0.98 19.02
C MET A 1 -11.08 -0.35 17.65
N LEU A 2 -12.13 0.12 16.99
CA LEU A 2 -12.02 0.83 15.71
C LEU A 2 -11.99 2.34 16.00
N SER A 3 -11.00 3.06 15.47
CA SER A 3 -10.87 4.51 15.66
C SER A 3 -10.86 5.21 14.31
N PRO A 4 -11.78 6.16 14.04
CA PRO A 4 -11.76 6.92 12.80
C PRO A 4 -10.64 7.97 12.82
N LEU A 5 -9.86 8.03 11.74
CA LEU A 5 -8.87 9.11 11.53
C LEU A 5 -9.50 10.20 10.68
N ARG A 6 -9.65 11.40 11.25
CA ARG A 6 -10.08 12.58 10.48
C ARG A 6 -8.85 13.30 9.94
N VAL A 7 -8.53 13.03 8.67
CA VAL A 7 -7.45 13.71 7.93
C VAL A 7 -7.99 14.14 6.57
N THR A 8 -7.60 15.33 6.12
CA THR A 8 -7.92 15.82 4.77
C THR A 8 -6.80 15.38 3.83
N SER A 9 -7.15 14.62 2.79
CA SER A 9 -6.19 14.21 1.76
C SER A 9 -5.75 15.42 0.92
N ILE A 10 -4.46 15.48 0.63
CA ILE A 10 -3.85 16.53 -0.22
C ILE A 10 -3.55 15.99 -1.63
N PHE A 11 -3.92 14.74 -1.91
CA PHE A 11 -3.72 14.00 -3.16
C PHE A 11 -2.25 14.00 -3.63
N ALA A 12 -1.32 14.06 -2.68
CA ALA A 12 0.13 14.16 -2.93
C ALA A 12 0.83 12.79 -2.82
N ARG A 13 0.08 11.73 -3.13
CA ARG A 13 0.40 10.32 -3.03
C ARG A 13 1.71 9.96 -2.30
N PRO A 14 2.93 9.92 -2.89
CA PRO A 14 4.11 9.45 -2.14
C PRO A 14 4.30 10.23 -0.84
N ARG A 15 4.20 11.56 -0.91
CA ARG A 15 4.36 12.44 0.26
C ARG A 15 3.23 12.29 1.26
N GLU A 16 2.01 12.09 0.78
CA GLU A 16 0.84 11.86 1.64
C GLU A 16 0.91 10.50 2.34
N THR A 17 1.37 9.45 1.64
CA THR A 17 1.60 8.13 2.22
C THR A 17 2.65 8.20 3.33
N GLY A 18 3.75 8.94 3.14
CA GLY A 18 4.73 9.21 4.18
C GLY A 18 4.14 9.97 5.37
N LEU A 19 3.34 11.01 5.12
CA LEU A 19 2.62 11.74 6.17
C LEU A 19 1.68 10.83 6.98
N HIS A 20 0.93 9.96 6.31
CA HIS A 20 0.04 9.00 6.97
C HIS A 20 0.82 8.00 7.84
N ALA A 21 1.99 7.52 7.39
CA ALA A 21 2.83 6.64 8.20
C ALA A 21 3.27 7.33 9.51
N LEU A 22 3.64 8.62 9.46
CA LEU A 22 3.98 9.40 10.66
C LEU A 22 2.78 9.67 11.56
N ILE A 23 1.60 9.96 10.99
CA ILE A 23 0.37 10.12 11.77
C ILE A 23 0.05 8.80 12.49
N ILE A 24 0.11 7.68 11.80
CA ILE A 24 -0.16 6.35 12.35
C ILE A 24 0.83 6.01 13.48
N LYS A 25 2.11 6.36 13.32
CA LYS A 25 3.10 6.25 14.41
C LYS A 25 2.69 7.05 15.65
N ASN A 26 2.21 8.28 15.49
CA ASN A 26 1.74 9.11 16.61
C ASN A 26 0.47 8.56 17.27
N TYR A 27 -0.24 7.64 16.62
CA TYR A 27 -1.35 6.87 17.19
C TYR A 27 -0.88 5.59 17.90
N GLU A 28 0.42 5.47 18.20
CA GLU A 28 1.06 4.32 18.86
C GLU A 28 0.94 3.01 18.05
N CYS A 29 0.75 3.11 16.74
CA CYS A 29 0.77 1.95 15.86
C CYS A 29 2.21 1.55 15.52
N ILE A 30 2.48 0.25 15.53
CA ILE A 30 3.82 -0.32 15.29
C ILE A 30 4.04 -0.76 13.84
N HIS A 31 2.98 -1.00 13.08
CA HIS A 31 3.03 -1.40 11.67
C HIS A 31 2.08 -0.52 10.84
N ALA A 32 2.52 -0.09 9.66
CA ALA A 32 1.69 0.57 8.66
C ALA A 32 1.66 -0.26 7.37
N LEU A 33 0.46 -0.60 6.91
CA LEU A 33 0.24 -1.38 5.69
C LEU A 33 0.04 -0.40 4.52
N ILE A 34 0.91 -0.47 3.51
CA ILE A 34 0.83 0.39 2.32
C ILE A 34 0.57 -0.49 1.10
N GLY A 35 -0.50 -0.19 0.36
CA GLY A 35 -0.84 -0.89 -0.89
C GLY A 35 -0.40 -0.14 -2.15
N SER A 36 -0.49 -0.83 -3.30
CA SER A 36 -0.08 -0.36 -4.63
C SER A 36 -0.81 0.86 -5.19
N ASP A 37 -1.84 1.38 -4.53
CA ASP A 37 -2.66 2.50 -5.04
C ASP A 37 -3.07 3.45 -3.90
N CYS A 38 -2.24 3.56 -2.87
CA CYS A 38 -2.49 4.46 -1.73
C CYS A 38 -2.66 5.92 -2.24
N SER A 39 -3.68 6.64 -1.78
CA SER A 39 -3.97 8.05 -2.13
C SER A 39 -3.92 8.38 -3.64
N ARG A 40 -4.30 7.43 -4.51
CA ARG A 40 -4.29 7.62 -5.97
C ARG A 40 -5.41 8.55 -6.44
N ILE A 41 -5.05 9.52 -7.29
CA ILE A 41 -5.99 10.34 -8.05
C ILE A 41 -5.68 10.20 -9.55
N GLY A 42 -6.60 9.59 -10.29
CA GLY A 42 -6.41 9.28 -11.72
C GLY A 42 -5.11 8.50 -12.00
N ASP A 43 -4.43 8.86 -13.08
CA ASP A 43 -3.17 8.23 -13.53
C ASP A 43 -1.97 9.20 -13.48
N TYR A 44 -2.01 10.17 -12.56
CA TYR A 44 -0.95 11.20 -12.42
C TYR A 44 0.42 10.63 -11.98
N TYR A 45 0.43 9.38 -11.54
CA TYR A 45 1.39 8.84 -10.59
C TYR A 45 1.48 7.32 -10.82
N ASP A 46 2.67 6.76 -11.06
CA ASP A 46 2.85 5.32 -11.33
C ASP A 46 2.45 4.46 -10.14
N LYS A 47 1.61 3.43 -10.30
CA LYS A 47 1.04 2.55 -9.26
C LYS A 47 1.92 2.41 -8.01
N TYR A 48 3.18 1.99 -8.13
CA TYR A 48 4.04 1.73 -6.97
C TYR A 48 4.80 2.92 -6.38
N ALA A 49 4.65 4.16 -6.85
CA ALA A 49 5.52 5.24 -6.35
C ALA A 49 5.25 5.66 -4.87
N SER A 50 4.16 5.20 -4.24
CA SER A 50 4.03 5.28 -2.77
C SER A 50 5.00 4.36 -2.05
N HIS A 51 5.48 3.29 -2.67
CA HIS A 51 6.48 2.40 -2.06
C HIS A 51 7.86 3.08 -2.10
N SER A 52 8.17 3.73 -3.23
CA SER A 52 9.48 4.34 -3.49
C SER A 52 9.86 5.48 -2.54
N ILE A 53 8.90 6.09 -1.82
CA ILE A 53 9.24 7.12 -0.84
C ILE A 53 9.93 6.52 0.39
N PHE A 54 9.61 5.27 0.74
CA PHE A 54 10.16 4.62 1.92
C PHE A 54 11.59 4.14 1.68
N ASP A 55 12.03 4.01 0.43
CA ASP A 55 13.43 3.71 0.09
C ASP A 55 14.39 4.85 0.48
N GLN A 56 13.87 6.05 0.76
CA GLN A 56 14.67 7.22 1.15
C GLN A 56 14.95 7.29 2.66
N TYR A 57 14.28 6.45 3.46
CA TYR A 57 14.35 6.50 4.92
C TYR A 57 14.64 5.11 5.46
N SER A 58 15.43 5.04 6.52
CA SER A 58 15.62 3.79 7.27
C SER A 58 14.41 3.50 8.18
N SER A 59 14.22 2.22 8.53
CA SER A 59 13.19 1.81 9.49
C SER A 59 13.35 2.50 10.85
N GLU A 60 14.59 2.80 11.26
CA GLU A 60 14.90 3.50 12.50
C GLU A 60 14.46 4.97 12.45
N GLU A 61 14.70 5.67 11.34
CA GLU A 61 14.26 7.06 11.15
C GLU A 61 12.74 7.18 11.10
N MET A 62 12.07 6.24 10.43
CA MET A 62 10.61 6.17 10.40
C MET A 62 10.05 5.85 11.79
N GLY A 63 10.67 4.92 12.52
CA GLY A 63 10.22 4.48 13.84
C GLY A 63 8.85 3.79 13.85
N ILE A 64 8.46 3.23 12.71
CA ILE A 64 7.29 2.36 12.49
C ILE A 64 7.65 1.38 11.38
N ASP A 65 7.19 0.12 11.48
CA ASP A 65 7.44 -0.88 10.44
C ASP A 65 6.51 -0.67 9.25
N ILE A 66 7.07 -0.56 8.05
CA ILE A 66 6.32 -0.31 6.82
C ILE A 66 6.19 -1.62 6.05
N CYS A 67 4.97 -2.14 5.97
CA CYS A 67 4.68 -3.36 5.22
C CYS A 67 4.10 -3.00 3.85
N LEU A 68 4.86 -3.24 2.79
CA LEU A 68 4.48 -2.95 1.41
C LEU A 68 3.73 -4.13 0.77
N TYR A 69 2.50 -3.88 0.31
CA TYR A 69 1.65 -4.88 -0.32
C TYR A 69 1.45 -4.61 -1.79
N HIS A 70 1.60 -5.67 -2.59
CA HIS A 70 1.24 -5.66 -3.99
C HIS A 70 -0.27 -5.85 -4.15
N LYS A 71 -0.75 -5.57 -5.37
CA LYS A 71 -2.15 -5.76 -5.74
C LYS A 71 -2.62 -7.18 -5.37
N VAL A 72 -3.67 -7.24 -4.55
CA VAL A 72 -4.39 -8.47 -4.20
C VAL A 72 -5.54 -8.64 -5.18
N ILE A 73 -5.68 -9.84 -5.76
CA ILE A 73 -6.72 -10.18 -6.73
C ILE A 73 -7.40 -11.47 -6.26
N TYR A 74 -8.71 -11.58 -6.49
CA TYR A 74 -9.40 -12.85 -6.28
C TYR A 74 -9.05 -13.84 -7.38
N CYS A 75 -8.42 -14.96 -7.02
CA CYS A 75 -8.13 -16.03 -7.97
C CYS A 75 -9.23 -17.10 -7.84
N THR A 76 -10.01 -17.32 -8.90
CA THR A 76 -11.06 -18.35 -8.89
C THR A 76 -10.49 -19.76 -8.85
N ASP A 77 -9.27 -19.97 -9.36
CA ASP A 77 -8.64 -21.30 -9.34
C ASP A 77 -8.19 -21.69 -7.93
N CYS A 78 -7.72 -20.72 -7.15
CA CYS A 78 -7.33 -20.90 -5.76
C CYS A 78 -8.51 -20.71 -4.79
N ASP A 79 -9.65 -20.26 -5.31
CA ASP A 79 -10.85 -19.84 -4.59
C ASP A 79 -10.55 -18.94 -3.38
N ASN A 80 -9.54 -18.07 -3.52
CA ASN A 80 -9.03 -17.22 -2.44
C ASN A 80 -8.40 -15.94 -2.99
N PRO A 81 -8.33 -14.85 -2.18
CA PRO A 81 -7.53 -13.68 -2.49
C PRO A 81 -6.05 -14.06 -2.56
N ALA A 82 -5.38 -13.70 -3.66
CA ALA A 82 -3.99 -14.03 -3.90
C ALA A 82 -3.23 -12.81 -4.45
N THR A 83 -1.92 -12.82 -4.23
CA THR A 83 -0.97 -11.90 -4.88
C THR A 83 -0.13 -12.67 -5.90
N ASN A 84 0.65 -11.94 -6.69
CA ASN A 84 1.67 -12.51 -7.59
C ASN A 84 2.58 -13.54 -6.91
N GLN A 85 2.87 -13.35 -5.63
CA GLN A 85 3.82 -14.18 -4.89
C GLN A 85 3.14 -15.37 -4.21
N THR A 86 1.85 -15.26 -3.91
CA THR A 86 1.08 -16.30 -3.21
C THR A 86 0.43 -17.29 -4.17
N CYS A 87 0.11 -16.88 -5.40
CA CYS A 87 -0.49 -17.77 -6.38
C CYS A 87 0.56 -18.72 -6.98
N THR A 88 0.32 -20.03 -6.89
CA THR A 88 1.22 -21.09 -7.39
C THR A 88 1.09 -21.37 -8.89
N ARG A 89 0.17 -20.69 -9.60
CA ARG A 89 -0.09 -20.89 -11.03
C ARG A 89 0.22 -19.63 -11.85
N ASN A 90 0.41 -19.86 -13.16
CA ASN A 90 0.77 -18.83 -14.13
C ASN A 90 -0.25 -17.68 -14.12
N TRP A 91 0.22 -16.49 -13.75
CA TRP A 91 -0.54 -15.25 -13.52
C TRP A 91 -1.26 -14.67 -14.77
N ASN A 92 -1.07 -15.30 -15.92
CA ASN A 92 -1.32 -14.71 -17.23
C ASN A 92 -2.78 -14.68 -17.70
N TRP A 93 -3.74 -15.07 -16.87
CA TRP A 93 -5.13 -15.22 -17.33
C TRP A 93 -6.05 -14.05 -16.98
N TRP A 94 -5.72 -13.26 -15.93
CA TRP A 94 -6.46 -12.04 -15.57
C TRP A 94 -5.82 -10.73 -16.06
N SER A 95 -4.64 -10.79 -16.69
CA SER A 95 -3.94 -9.59 -17.18
C SER A 95 -4.62 -8.89 -18.37
N LYS A 96 -5.77 -9.39 -18.83
CA LYS A 96 -6.55 -8.82 -19.95
C LYS A 96 -7.86 -8.14 -19.55
N THR A 97 -8.23 -8.08 -18.27
CA THR A 97 -9.49 -7.42 -17.87
C THR A 97 -9.21 -6.14 -17.08
N LEU A 98 -8.64 -5.16 -17.78
CA LEU A 98 -8.90 -3.72 -17.69
C LEU A 98 -8.42 -3.09 -19.00
#